data_AF-K1UMN9-F1
#
_entry.id   AF-K1UMN9-F1
#
_cell.length_a   1.000
_cell.length_b   1.000
_cell.length_c   1.000
_cell.angle_alpha   90.00
_cell.angle_beta   90.00
_cell.angle_gamma   90.00
#
_symmetry.space_group_name_H-M   'P 1'
#
loop_
_entity.id
_entity.type
_entity.pdbx_description
1 polymer ?
#
loop_
_entity_poly.entity_id
_entity_poly.type
_entity_poly.pdbx_seq_one_letter_code
_entity_poly.pdbx_strand_id
1 'polypeptide(L)' 'MEAILYKDNFNRAYKRVKANKGAAGIDGMSIEETLPYRKEHQQELKNRILRGKYTPSPVRRV' A
#
# COMPACT_ATOMS: atom_id res chain seq x y z
N MET A 1 11.48 -12.17 1.15
CA MET A 1 10.11 -11.71 0.85
C MET A 1 9.27 -11.55 2.12
N GLU A 2 9.30 -12.52 3.03
CA GLU A 2 8.40 -12.55 4.21
C GLU A 2 8.62 -11.39 5.20
N ALA A 3 9.86 -10.97 5.43
CA ALA A 3 10.18 -9.83 6.30
C ALA A 3 9.55 -8.50 5.82
N ILE A 4 9.40 -8.33 4.50
CA ILE A 4 8.75 -7.15 3.91
C ILE A 4 7.26 -7.13 4.26
N LEU A 5 6.63 -8.31 4.36
CA LEU A 5 5.20 -8.47 4.56
C LEU A 5 4.79 -8.58 6.05
N TYR A 6 5.75 -8.45 6.96
CA TYR A 6 5.51 -8.49 8.39
C TYR A 6 4.69 -7.28 8.86
N LYS A 7 3.81 -7.49 9.83
CA LYS A 7 2.85 -6.48 10.31
C LYS A 7 3.54 -5.18 10.75
N ASP A 8 4.66 -5.30 11.45
CA ASP A 8 5.42 -4.16 11.95
C ASP A 8 6.09 -3.37 10.84
N ASN A 9 6.64 -4.06 9.83
CA ASN A 9 7.21 -3.41 8.67
C ASN A 9 6.13 -2.63 7.89
N PHE A 10 4.96 -3.23 7.69
CA PHE A 10 3.83 -2.53 7.05
C PHE A 10 3.36 -1.30 7.82
N ASN A 11 3.32 -1.37 9.15
CA ASN A 11 2.93 -0.23 9.97
C ASN A 11 3.97 0.89 9.92
N ARG A 12 5.26 0.56 9.91
CA ARG A 12 6.34 1.54 9.71
C ARG A 12 6.25 2.20 8.34
N ALA A 13 6.03 1.41 7.29
CA ALA A 13 5.86 1.92 5.92
C ALA A 13 4.66 2.87 5.82
N TYR A 14 3.50 2.48 6.36
CA TYR A 14 2.30 3.32 6.37
C TYR A 14 2.52 4.67 7.08
N LYS A 15 3.16 4.66 8.26
CA LYS A 15 3.48 5.91 8.98
C LYS A 15 4.35 6.85 8.15
N ARG A 16 5.33 6.31 7.42
CA ARG A 16 6.21 7.09 6.55
C ARG A 16 5.46 7.69 5.35
N VAL A 17 4.60 6.90 4.69
CA VAL A 17 3.76 7.39 3.59
C VAL A 17 2.83 8.52 4.06
N LYS A 18 2.20 8.35 5.22
CA LYS A 18 1.37 9.40 5.84
C LYS A 18 2.16 10.67 6.15
N ALA A 19 3.39 10.54 6.64
CA ALA A 19 4.25 11.69 6.95
C ALA A 19 4.71 12.47 5.71
N ASN A 20 4.82 11.81 4.55
CA ASN A 20 5.24 12.44 3.30
C ASN A 20 4.18 13.39 2.72
N LYS A 21 2.91 13.29 3.11
CA LYS A 21 1.81 14.16 2.65
C LYS A 21 1.74 14.33 1.12
N GLY A 22 2.06 13.27 0.38
CA GLY A 22 2.07 13.28 -1.09
C GLY A 22 0.67 13.39 -1.69
N ALA A 23 0.60 13.84 -2.94
CA ALA A 23 -0.63 13.83 -3.71
C ALA A 23 -1.11 12.39 -4.01
N ALA A 24 -2.42 12.23 -4.16
CA ALA A 24 -3.02 10.95 -4.50
C ALA A 24 -2.56 10.43 -5.88
N GLY A 25 -2.54 9.10 -6.01
CA GLY A 25 -2.17 8.42 -7.26
C GLY A 25 -3.24 8.51 -8.34
N ILE A 26 -3.20 7.56 -9.28
CA ILE A 26 -4.22 7.45 -10.35
C ILE A 26 -5.59 7.02 -9.81
N ASP A 27 -5.61 6.39 -8.64
CA ASP A 27 -6.81 5.93 -7.93
C ASP A 27 -7.50 7.07 -7.17
N GLY A 28 -6.86 8.24 -7.05
CA GLY A 28 -7.38 9.38 -6.31
C GLY A 28 -7.47 9.16 -4.80
N MET A 29 -6.93 8.06 -4.27
CA MET A 29 -7.08 7.69 -2.87
C MET A 29 -6.25 8.59 -1.96
N SER A 30 -6.90 9.18 -0.96
CA SER A 30 -6.26 9.95 0.10
C SER A 30 -5.57 9.05 1.13
N ILE A 31 -4.73 9.66 1.96
CA ILE A 31 -4.07 8.97 3.07
C ILE A 31 -5.11 8.48 4.11
N GLU A 32 -6.19 9.22 4.33
CA GLU A 32 -7.29 8.80 5.20
C GLU A 32 -7.97 7.52 4.70
N GLU A 33 -8.20 7.43 3.39
CA GLU A 33 -8.86 6.28 2.72
C GLU A 33 -7.93 5.07 2.60
N THR A 34 -6.61 5.27 2.64
CA THR A 34 -5.63 4.19 2.49
C THR A 34 -5.70 3.17 3.64
N LEU A 35 -6.02 3.60 4.87
CA LEU A 35 -6.08 2.72 6.03
C LEU A 35 -7.26 1.72 5.99
N PRO A 36 -8.52 2.15 5.77
CA PRO A 36 -9.64 1.21 5.63
C PRO A 36 -9.44 0.28 4.43
N TYR A 37 -9.01 0.80 3.27
CA TYR A 37 -8.71 -0.02 2.10
C TYR A 37 -7.68 -1.11 2.40
N ARG A 38 -6.58 -0.76 3.09
CA ARG A 38 -5.57 -1.74 3.50
C ARG A 38 -6.16 -2.80 4.43
N LYS A 39 -7.01 -2.44 5.39
CA LYS A 39 -7.58 -3.42 6.33
C LYS A 39 -8.40 -4.49 5.61
N GLU A 40 -9.15 -4.08 4.59
CA GLU A 40 -10.00 -4.94 3.77
C GLU A 40 -9.17 -5.80 2.81
N HIS A 41 -8.23 -5.20 2.08
CA HIS A 41 -7.52 -5.87 0.98
C HIS A 41 -6.13 -6.45 1.34
N GLN A 42 -5.63 -6.25 2.57
CA GLN A 42 -4.27 -6.65 2.96
C GLN A 42 -3.95 -8.12 2.67
N GLN A 43 -4.88 -9.04 2.93
CA GLN A 43 -4.62 -10.47 2.80
C GLN A 43 -4.48 -10.86 1.32
N GLU A 44 -5.35 -10.30 0.47
CA GLU A 44 -5.29 -10.48 -0.98
C GLU A 44 -3.98 -9.93 -1.55
N LEU A 45 -3.61 -8.70 -1.18
CA LEU A 45 -2.38 -8.05 -1.63
C LEU A 45 -1.13 -8.85 -1.24
N LYS A 46 -1.04 -9.30 0.02
CA LYS A 46 0.07 -10.16 0.47
C LYS A 46 0.15 -11.45 -0.35
N ASN A 47 -0.98 -12.12 -0.55
CA ASN A 47 -1.03 -13.36 -1.32
C ASN A 47 -0.60 -13.15 -2.77
N ARG A 48 -1.03 -12.05 -3.40
CA ARG A 48 -0.64 -11.70 -4.77
C ARG A 48 0.85 -11.39 -4.87
N ILE A 49 1.40 -10.65 -3.91
CA ILE A 49 2.83 -10.33 -3.85
C ILE A 49 3.66 -11.62 -3.68
N LEU A 50 3.27 -12.50 -2.74
CA LEU A 50 3.95 -13.77 -2.51
C LEU A 50 3.93 -14.70 -3.73
N ARG A 51 2.84 -14.68 -4.49
CA ARG A 51 2.68 -15.47 -5.72
C ARG A 51 3.29 -14.80 -6.96
N GLY A 52 3.89 -13.62 -6.82
CA GLY A 52 4.43 -12.85 -7.95
C GLY A 52 3.37 -12.32 -8.92
N LYS A 53 2.10 -12.22 -8.50
CA LYS A 53 0.93 -11.78 -9.29
C LYS A 53 0.44 -10.37 -8.93
N TYR A 54 1.25 -9.62 -8.19
CA TYR A 54 0.95 -8.23 -7.87
C TYR A 54 1.48 -7.33 -8.98
N THR A 55 0.58 -6.62 -9.64
CA THR A 55 0.90 -5.60 -10.63
C THR A 55 0.62 -4.24 -10.00
N PRO A 56 1.64 -3.40 -9.79
CA PRO A 56 1.43 -2.07 -9.23
C PRO A 56 0.66 -1.18 -10.21
N SER A 57 -0.15 -0.27 -9.68
CA SER A 57 -0.81 0.76 -10.47
C SER A 57 0.21 1.69 -11.13
N PRO A 58 -0.05 2.20 -12.35
CA PRO A 58 0.82 3.16 -12.99
C PRO A 58 0.91 4.47 -12.19
N VAL A 59 2.02 5.20 -12.34
CA VAL A 59 2.23 6.47 -11.66
C VAL A 59 1.43 7.58 -12.35
N ARG A 60 0.73 8.39 -11.57
CA ARG A 60 0.06 9.59 -12.07
C ARG A 60 1.09 10.64 -12.45
N ARG A 61 1.10 11.05 -13.73
CA ARG A 61 1.88 12.21 -14.19
C ARG A 61 1.12 13.49 -13.87
N VAL A 62 1.82 14.47 -13.31
CA VAL A 62 1.33 15.83 -13.03
C VAL A 62 2.20 16.83 -13.75
#